data_AF-A0A059C7E9-F1
#
_entry.id   AF-A0A059C7E9-F1
#
_cell.length_a   1.000
_cell.length_b   1.000
_cell.length_c   1.000
_cell.angle_alpha   90.00
_cell.angle_beta   90.00
_cell.angle_gamma   90.00
#
_symmetry.space_group_name_H-M   'P 1'
#
loop_
_entity.id
_entity.type
_entity.pdbx_description
1 polymer ?
#
loop_
_entity_poly.entity_id
_entity_poly.type
_entity_poly.pdbx_seq_one_letter_code
_entity_poly.pdbx_strand_id
1 'polypeptide(L)'
;MKRHVDLLSQDDLLLSSLFGEREDDRKKKKATPEVTDPEFAQELQFQEVLEVSREMNIKPSETTIGSSSSSVDVTEANPNPNQMQIIDPVEMGVQKDDGDSSESFCEICAERKEAKEMFSIRTMCSHTFCSLCISRHVETKVLDNVTTIKCPGLECEGVLQIDSCRQILPENVLYMWEKSLSEVMLLESQSFYCPFNNCSALLIKDNDDGQVIRECECPYCHRLFCAECSVPWHAGVSCEEFRSLNEDERGSEDLMVRELAKEKKWKRCPNCKFYVEKTQGCAHITCRCQFQFCYGCGSEWTQTHGGCGRN
;
A
#
# COMPACT_ATOMS: atom_id res chain seq x y z
N MET A 1 -59.49 20.82 -42.56
CA MET A 1 -59.64 20.41 -41.15
C MET A 1 -59.58 18.88 -41.08
N LYS A 2 -58.67 18.36 -40.25
CA LYS A 2 -58.52 16.99 -39.70
C LYS A 2 -58.16 15.81 -40.63
N ARG A 3 -56.95 15.27 -40.32
CA ARG A 3 -56.54 13.84 -40.16
C ARG A 3 -56.73 12.94 -41.40
N HIS A 4 -55.75 12.17 -41.85
CA HIS A 4 -55.13 11.04 -41.14
C HIS A 4 -53.85 10.60 -41.87
N VAL A 5 -52.89 10.04 -41.14
CA VAL A 5 -51.65 9.40 -41.62
C VAL A 5 -51.82 7.90 -41.38
N ASP A 6 -51.44 7.07 -42.35
CA ASP A 6 -51.01 5.65 -42.27
C ASP A 6 -50.45 5.31 -43.68
N LEU A 7 -49.13 5.13 -43.84
CA LEU A 7 -48.31 3.90 -43.75
C LEU A 7 -48.45 2.93 -44.95
N LEU A 8 -47.34 2.21 -45.22
CA LEU A 8 -47.03 1.21 -46.29
C LEU A 8 -46.25 1.80 -47.49
N SER A 9 -45.20 1.21 -48.08
CA SER A 9 -44.34 0.05 -47.83
C SER A 9 -43.15 0.08 -48.83
N GLN A 10 -41.97 -0.38 -48.41
CA GLN A 10 -40.89 -1.13 -49.13
C GLN A 10 -40.25 -0.68 -50.46
N ASP A 11 -38.92 -0.47 -50.38
CA ASP A 11 -37.78 -1.01 -51.15
C ASP A 11 -37.83 -1.26 -52.68
N ASP A 12 -36.88 -0.65 -53.41
CA ASP A 12 -36.21 -1.18 -54.62
C ASP A 12 -34.91 -0.36 -54.89
N LEU A 13 -33.73 -0.90 -54.60
CA LEU A 13 -32.80 -1.62 -55.49
C LEU A 13 -31.96 -0.77 -56.50
N LEU A 14 -30.65 -0.80 -56.26
CA LEU A 14 -29.52 -1.04 -57.18
C LEU A 14 -29.15 -0.05 -58.31
N LEU A 15 -27.99 0.57 -58.10
CA LEU A 15 -26.73 0.29 -58.82
C LEU A 15 -26.63 0.60 -60.34
N SER A 16 -26.28 1.86 -60.60
CA SER A 16 -25.09 2.29 -61.37
C SER A 16 -24.99 2.21 -62.91
N SER A 17 -24.50 3.33 -63.47
CA SER A 17 -23.44 3.44 -64.50
C SER A 17 -23.83 3.78 -65.96
N LEU A 18 -23.00 4.65 -66.56
CA LEU A 18 -22.82 5.03 -67.98
C LEU A 18 -23.79 6.16 -68.44
N PHE A 19 -23.38 7.40 -68.75
CA PHE A 19 -22.25 7.95 -69.52
C PHE A 19 -21.93 9.38 -68.99
N GLY A 20 -20.67 9.81 -68.81
CA GLY A 20 -19.87 10.58 -69.78
C GLY A 20 -20.59 11.88 -70.23
N GLU A 21 -20.12 13.12 -70.01
CA GLU A 21 -18.82 13.70 -70.38
C GLU A 21 -18.53 15.06 -69.66
N ARG A 22 -17.23 15.31 -69.37
CA ARG A 22 -16.38 16.54 -69.52
C ARG A 22 -16.88 17.92 -69.02
N GLU A 23 -16.10 18.82 -68.40
CA GLU A 23 -14.66 18.97 -68.09
C GLU A 23 -14.45 20.16 -67.10
N ASP A 24 -13.28 20.17 -66.44
CA ASP A 24 -12.52 21.28 -65.83
C ASP A 24 -12.71 21.76 -64.36
N ASP A 25 -11.87 21.17 -63.49
CA ASP A 25 -10.75 21.79 -62.74
C ASP A 25 -10.94 23.06 -61.88
N ARG A 26 -11.03 22.87 -60.54
CA ARG A 26 -9.95 23.15 -59.55
C ARG A 26 -10.49 23.37 -58.12
N LYS A 27 -9.83 22.69 -57.17
CA LYS A 27 -9.86 22.85 -55.70
C LYS A 27 -11.11 22.37 -54.97
N LYS A 28 -11.25 21.03 -54.87
CA LYS A 28 -11.99 20.39 -53.77
C LYS A 28 -11.00 20.05 -52.64
N LYS A 29 -11.22 20.68 -51.48
CA LYS A 29 -10.60 20.33 -50.20
C LYS A 29 -10.83 18.84 -49.94
N LYS A 30 -9.77 18.03 -49.96
CA LYS A 30 -9.80 16.68 -49.40
C LYS A 30 -9.40 16.85 -47.93
N ALA A 31 -10.39 16.96 -47.05
CA ALA A 31 -10.14 16.83 -45.63
C ALA A 31 -9.69 15.39 -45.39
N THR A 32 -8.39 15.19 -45.22
CA THR A 32 -7.85 14.06 -44.49
C THR A 32 -8.30 14.22 -43.04
N PRO A 33 -8.80 13.18 -42.35
CA PRO A 33 -8.97 13.26 -40.91
C PRO A 33 -7.57 13.47 -40.33
N GLU A 34 -7.33 14.61 -39.68
CA GLU A 34 -6.22 14.74 -38.75
C GLU A 34 -6.52 13.81 -37.59
N VAL A 35 -5.95 12.60 -37.66
CA VAL A 35 -5.89 11.71 -36.50
C VAL A 35 -4.89 12.36 -35.55
N THR A 36 -5.38 12.93 -34.47
CA THR A 36 -4.52 13.42 -33.39
C THR A 36 -3.84 12.22 -32.73
N ASP A 37 -2.52 12.29 -32.55
CA ASP A 37 -1.66 11.31 -31.87
C ASP A 37 -2.27 10.56 -30.65
N PRO A 38 -3.12 11.15 -29.78
CA PRO A 38 -3.79 10.41 -28.71
C PRO A 38 -4.74 9.26 -29.15
N GLU A 39 -5.47 9.38 -30.26
CA GLU A 39 -6.41 8.32 -30.70
C GLU A 39 -5.68 7.11 -31.26
N PHE A 40 -4.53 7.34 -31.92
CA PHE A 40 -3.70 6.27 -32.46
C PHE A 40 -2.99 5.47 -31.35
N ALA A 41 -2.57 6.15 -30.27
CA ALA A 41 -2.00 5.49 -29.10
C ALA A 41 -3.02 4.61 -28.36
N GLN A 42 -4.28 5.04 -28.31
CA GLN A 42 -5.35 4.30 -27.64
C GLN A 42 -5.76 3.03 -28.42
N GLU A 43 -5.76 3.10 -29.76
CA GLU A 43 -6.01 1.94 -30.63
C GLU A 43 -4.90 0.89 -30.53
N LEU A 44 -3.63 1.32 -30.41
CA LEU A 44 -2.49 0.41 -30.21
C LEU A 44 -2.55 -0.32 -28.86
N GLN A 45 -2.91 0.40 -27.79
CA GLN A 45 -3.10 -0.21 -26.47
C GLN A 45 -4.26 -1.22 -26.45
N PHE A 46 -5.33 -0.96 -27.22
CA PHE A 46 -6.47 -1.88 -27.31
C PHE A 46 -6.13 -3.15 -28.12
N GLN A 47 -5.33 -3.02 -29.18
CA GLN A 47 -4.89 -4.17 -29.98
C GLN A 47 -3.92 -5.07 -29.20
N GLU A 48 -3.01 -4.52 -28.38
CA GLU A 48 -2.13 -5.31 -27.52
C GLU A 48 -2.91 -6.15 -26.48
N VAL A 49 -3.95 -5.59 -25.87
CA VAL A 49 -4.81 -6.30 -24.90
C VAL A 49 -5.57 -7.46 -25.55
N LEU A 50 -5.98 -7.29 -26.82
CA LEU A 50 -6.68 -8.34 -27.58
C LEU A 50 -5.74 -9.47 -28.03
N GLU A 51 -4.47 -9.18 -28.30
CA GLU A 51 -3.47 -10.20 -28.62
C GLU A 51 -3.08 -11.03 -27.40
N VAL A 52 -2.92 -10.40 -26.23
CA VAL A 52 -2.66 -11.10 -24.95
C VAL A 52 -3.82 -12.02 -24.55
N SER A 53 -5.05 -11.60 -24.83
CA SER A 53 -6.26 -12.40 -24.55
C SER A 53 -6.39 -13.63 -25.45
N ARG A 54 -5.76 -13.64 -26.64
CA ARG A 54 -5.76 -14.79 -27.56
C ARG A 54 -4.72 -15.85 -27.20
N GLU A 55 -3.63 -15.46 -26.53
CA GLU A 55 -2.58 -16.41 -26.12
C GLU A 55 -2.96 -17.25 -24.88
N MET A 56 -3.95 -16.83 -24.09
CA MET A 56 -4.38 -17.56 -22.88
C MET A 56 -5.38 -18.71 -23.12
N ASN A 57 -5.82 -18.97 -24.35
CA ASN A 57 -6.95 -19.90 -24.60
C ASN A 57 -6.62 -21.14 -25.45
N ILE A 58 -5.41 -21.70 -25.37
CA ILE A 58 -5.07 -22.97 -26.05
C ILE A 58 -4.35 -23.94 -25.10
N LYS A 59 -5.13 -24.68 -24.29
CA LYS A 59 -5.12 -26.17 -24.13
C LYS A 59 -5.85 -26.61 -22.85
N PRO A 60 -6.86 -27.51 -22.94
CA PRO A 60 -7.34 -28.27 -21.79
C PRO A 60 -6.51 -29.56 -21.62
N SER A 61 -6.05 -29.83 -20.39
CA SER A 61 -5.63 -31.16 -19.98
C SER A 61 -6.24 -31.47 -18.62
N GLU A 62 -7.11 -32.49 -18.61
CA GLU A 62 -7.73 -33.10 -17.44
C GLU A 62 -6.68 -33.62 -16.46
N THR A 63 -6.85 -33.38 -15.16
CA THR A 63 -6.64 -34.37 -14.09
C THR A 63 -7.37 -33.89 -12.83
N THR A 64 -8.01 -34.85 -12.18
CA THR A 64 -8.98 -34.78 -11.09
C THR A 64 -8.38 -34.51 -9.70
N ILE A 65 -9.30 -34.15 -8.78
CA ILE A 65 -9.37 -34.42 -7.32
C ILE A 65 -9.33 -33.16 -6.43
N GLY A 66 -10.40 -32.97 -5.65
CA GLY A 66 -10.30 -32.48 -4.27
C GLY A 66 -11.05 -31.18 -3.94
N SER A 67 -12.36 -31.27 -3.79
CA SER A 67 -13.23 -30.24 -3.20
C SER A 67 -12.83 -29.87 -1.76
N SER A 68 -12.82 -28.58 -1.40
CA SER A 68 -13.56 -28.08 -0.22
C SER A 68 -13.65 -26.55 -0.24
N SER A 69 -14.89 -26.06 -0.31
CA SER A 69 -15.32 -24.69 -0.16
C SER A 69 -15.48 -24.32 1.31
N SER A 70 -15.08 -23.11 1.70
CA SER A 70 -15.76 -22.38 2.77
C SER A 70 -15.63 -20.87 2.56
N SER A 71 -16.77 -20.25 2.33
CA SER A 71 -16.99 -18.81 2.34
C SER A 71 -17.03 -18.32 3.79
N VAL A 72 -16.52 -17.12 4.05
CA VAL A 72 -16.81 -16.39 5.30
C VAL A 72 -17.42 -15.04 4.95
N ASP A 73 -18.64 -14.84 5.42
CA ASP A 73 -19.39 -13.60 5.38
C ASP A 73 -18.85 -12.60 6.41
N VAL A 74 -18.80 -11.33 6.00
CA VAL A 74 -18.49 -10.17 6.85
C VAL A 74 -19.77 -9.67 7.48
N THR A 75 -19.78 -9.42 8.79
CA THR A 75 -20.70 -8.44 9.38
C THR A 75 -19.96 -7.54 10.38
N GLU A 76 -20.10 -6.24 10.17
CA GLU A 76 -19.70 -5.17 11.08
C GLU A 76 -20.66 -5.08 12.27
N ALA A 77 -20.14 -4.81 13.46
CA ALA A 77 -20.94 -4.24 14.55
C ALA A 77 -20.09 -3.30 15.41
N ASN A 78 -20.47 -2.03 15.34
CA ASN A 78 -20.01 -0.91 16.16
C ASN A 78 -20.72 -0.94 17.53
N PRO A 79 -20.06 -0.64 18.66
CA PRO A 79 -20.79 -0.17 19.83
C PRO A 79 -20.27 1.17 20.39
N ASN A 80 -21.21 2.09 20.54
CA ASN A 80 -21.13 3.35 21.26
C ASN A 80 -20.92 3.08 22.78
N PRO A 81 -20.14 3.89 23.53
CA PRO A 81 -19.81 3.63 24.92
C PRO A 81 -20.78 4.36 25.85
N ASN A 82 -21.57 3.61 26.63
CA ASN A 82 -22.03 4.01 27.97
C ASN A 82 -23.00 2.97 28.53
N GLN A 83 -22.48 2.01 29.29
CA GLN A 83 -23.20 1.45 30.43
C GLN A 83 -22.24 0.68 31.34
N MET A 84 -21.75 1.33 32.40
CA MET A 84 -21.17 0.63 33.55
C MET A 84 -22.30 -0.13 34.25
N GLN A 85 -22.21 -1.47 34.26
CA GLN A 85 -22.90 -2.28 35.24
C GLN A 85 -21.86 -2.93 36.14
N ILE A 86 -21.96 -2.61 37.43
CA ILE A 86 -21.28 -3.29 38.52
C ILE A 86 -21.90 -4.69 38.57
N ILE A 87 -21.10 -5.73 38.31
CA ILE A 87 -21.52 -7.12 38.45
C ILE A 87 -20.98 -7.61 39.79
N ASP A 88 -21.90 -7.95 40.70
CA ASP A 88 -21.61 -8.60 41.97
C ASP A 88 -20.91 -9.96 41.78
N PRO A 89 -20.10 -10.44 42.74
CA PRO A 89 -19.37 -11.69 42.59
C PRO A 89 -20.32 -12.89 42.44
N VAL A 90 -20.00 -13.74 41.46
CA VAL A 90 -20.65 -15.03 41.21
C VAL A 90 -20.55 -15.91 42.47
N GLU A 91 -21.69 -16.18 43.11
CA GLU A 91 -21.80 -17.24 44.12
C GLU A 91 -21.76 -18.61 43.42
N MET A 92 -20.69 -19.36 43.65
CA MET A 92 -20.59 -20.77 43.27
C MET A 92 -20.85 -21.65 44.49
N GLY A 93 -21.84 -22.53 44.38
CA GLY A 93 -22.37 -23.36 45.44
C GLY A 93 -21.35 -24.25 46.15
N VAL A 94 -21.48 -24.31 47.47
CA VAL A 94 -20.69 -25.14 48.38
C VAL A 94 -21.11 -26.61 48.26
N GLN A 95 -20.17 -27.47 47.89
CA GLN A 95 -20.19 -28.88 48.27
C GLN A 95 -19.06 -29.07 49.30
N LYS A 96 -19.43 -29.52 50.50
CA LYS A 96 -18.48 -29.93 51.54
C LYS A 96 -17.94 -31.29 51.17
N ASP A 97 -16.62 -31.39 51.01
CA ASP A 97 -15.89 -32.64 51.14
C ASP A 97 -14.72 -32.43 52.10
N ASP A 98 -14.58 -33.36 53.03
CA ASP A 98 -13.55 -33.38 54.06
C ASP A 98 -12.23 -33.83 53.43
N GLY A 99 -11.43 -32.86 52.97
CA GLY A 99 -10.08 -33.07 52.47
C GLY A 99 -9.21 -31.87 52.81
N ASP A 100 -8.10 -32.11 53.50
CA ASP A 100 -7.06 -31.16 53.95
C ASP A 100 -7.02 -29.87 53.11
N SER A 101 -7.76 -28.84 53.55
CA SER A 101 -7.88 -27.57 52.85
C SER A 101 -6.55 -26.84 52.97
N SER A 102 -5.71 -27.00 51.95
CA SER A 102 -4.42 -26.33 51.82
C SER A 102 -4.63 -24.88 51.39
N GLU A 103 -5.19 -24.10 52.31
CA GLU A 103 -5.36 -22.66 52.14
C GLU A 103 -3.99 -21.97 52.14
N SER A 104 -3.76 -21.13 51.12
CA SER A 104 -2.55 -20.31 51.01
C SER A 104 -2.87 -18.86 51.37
N PHE A 105 -1.88 -18.16 51.92
CA PHE A 105 -2.04 -16.77 52.36
C PHE A 105 -1.65 -15.80 51.24
N CYS A 106 -2.47 -14.78 51.00
CA CYS A 106 -2.16 -13.71 50.05
C CYS A 106 -1.62 -12.48 50.79
N GLU A 107 -0.40 -12.05 50.44
CA GLU A 107 0.27 -10.91 51.08
C GLU A 107 -0.31 -9.52 50.72
N ILE A 108 -1.13 -9.43 49.66
CA ILE A 108 -1.73 -8.16 49.20
C ILE A 108 -3.01 -7.84 49.98
N CYS A 109 -3.94 -8.80 50.08
CA CYS A 109 -5.19 -8.61 50.83
C CYS A 109 -5.15 -9.15 52.26
N ALA A 110 -4.06 -9.84 52.65
CA ALA A 110 -3.91 -10.48 53.95
C ALA A 110 -5.00 -11.53 54.28
N GLU A 111 -5.54 -12.19 53.25
CA GLU A 111 -6.57 -13.24 53.39
C GLU A 111 -6.02 -14.63 53.03
N ARG A 112 -6.58 -15.67 53.66
CA ARG A 112 -6.39 -17.07 53.26
C ARG A 112 -7.36 -17.42 52.14
N LYS A 113 -6.85 -18.07 51.11
CA LYS A 113 -7.59 -18.45 49.90
C LYS A 113 -7.30 -19.90 49.56
N GLU A 114 -8.27 -20.55 48.93
CA GLU A 114 -8.08 -21.91 48.43
C GLU A 114 -7.04 -21.93 47.30
N ALA A 115 -6.35 -23.06 47.11
CA ALA A 115 -5.33 -23.20 46.07
C ALA A 115 -5.84 -22.86 44.66
N LYS A 116 -7.14 -23.05 44.38
CA LYS A 116 -7.79 -22.71 43.10
C LYS A 116 -7.93 -21.20 42.86
N GLU A 117 -7.95 -20.40 43.92
CA GLU A 117 -8.07 -18.94 43.88
C GLU A 117 -6.69 -18.26 43.89
N MET A 118 -5.62 -19.05 44.00
CA MET A 118 -4.25 -18.58 44.08
C MET A 118 -3.58 -18.64 42.71
N PHE A 119 -2.89 -17.57 42.38
CA PHE A 119 -2.17 -17.37 41.14
C PHE A 119 -0.66 -17.33 41.42
N SER A 120 0.07 -18.31 40.92
CA SER A 120 1.54 -18.37 41.02
C SER A 120 2.19 -17.86 39.75
N ILE A 121 3.09 -16.90 39.89
CA ILE A 121 3.80 -16.27 38.76
C ILE A 121 4.99 -17.15 38.38
N ARG A 122 4.76 -18.26 37.67
CA ARG A 122 5.77 -19.31 37.44
C ARG A 122 6.85 -18.99 36.40
N THR A 123 6.71 -17.88 35.68
CA THR A 123 7.59 -17.55 34.54
C THR A 123 8.94 -17.00 34.99
N MET A 124 8.96 -16.11 35.99
CA MET A 124 10.16 -15.36 36.40
C MET A 124 10.33 -15.23 37.91
N CYS A 125 9.38 -15.68 38.72
CA CYS A 125 9.51 -15.72 40.18
C CYS A 125 8.71 -16.89 40.78
N SER A 126 8.62 -16.99 42.11
CA SER A 126 7.81 -18.00 42.81
C SER A 126 6.71 -17.36 43.69
N HIS A 127 6.48 -16.05 43.53
CA HIS A 127 5.47 -15.35 44.30
C HIS A 127 4.07 -15.81 43.91
N THR A 128 3.21 -15.92 44.92
CA THR A 128 1.83 -16.38 44.78
C THR A 128 0.90 -15.40 45.47
N PHE A 129 -0.13 -14.97 44.77
CA PHE A 129 -1.14 -14.03 45.26
C PHE A 129 -2.52 -14.52 44.83
N CYS A 130 -3.60 -14.04 45.46
CA CYS A 130 -4.92 -14.43 44.98
C CYS A 130 -5.22 -13.80 43.60
N SER A 131 -5.99 -14.50 42.78
CA SER A 131 -6.35 -14.10 41.41
C SER A 131 -6.98 -12.71 41.38
N LEU A 132 -7.82 -12.38 42.35
CA LEU A 132 -8.45 -11.06 42.48
C LEU A 132 -7.43 -9.93 42.67
N CYS A 133 -6.41 -10.13 43.52
CA CYS A 133 -5.38 -9.11 43.75
C CYS A 133 -4.51 -8.90 42.51
N ILE A 134 -4.15 -9.97 41.80
CA ILE A 134 -3.42 -9.86 40.54
C ILE A 134 -4.26 -9.17 39.48
N SER A 135 -5.54 -9.55 39.36
CA SER A 135 -6.47 -8.96 38.40
C SER A 135 -6.59 -7.44 38.59
N ARG A 136 -6.81 -6.99 39.83
CA ARG A 136 -6.88 -5.56 40.18
C ARG A 136 -5.55 -4.82 39.99
N HIS A 137 -4.43 -5.47 40.31
CA HIS A 137 -3.10 -4.90 40.08
C HIS A 137 -2.85 -4.65 38.60
N VAL A 138 -3.13 -5.65 37.76
CA VAL A 138 -3.02 -5.56 36.31
C VAL A 138 -3.96 -4.48 35.77
N GLU A 139 -5.23 -4.49 36.16
CA GLU A 139 -6.22 -3.49 35.75
C GLU A 139 -5.73 -2.07 36.03
N THR A 140 -5.25 -1.80 37.24
CA THR A 140 -4.72 -0.48 37.63
C THR A 140 -3.53 -0.10 36.75
N LYS A 141 -2.62 -1.03 36.49
CA LYS A 141 -1.42 -0.76 35.67
C LYS A 141 -1.73 -0.55 34.19
N VAL A 142 -2.70 -1.28 33.65
CA VAL A 142 -3.19 -1.07 32.28
C VAL A 142 -3.86 0.30 32.15
N LEU A 143 -4.66 0.72 33.15
CA LEU A 143 -5.25 2.06 33.18
C LEU A 143 -4.20 3.18 33.28
N ASP A 144 -3.08 2.93 33.96
CA ASP A 144 -1.93 3.84 34.03
C ASP A 144 -1.09 3.83 32.73
N ASN A 145 -1.52 3.13 31.66
CA ASN A 145 -0.78 2.92 30.41
C ASN A 145 0.59 2.26 30.60
N VAL A 146 0.75 1.42 31.62
CA VAL A 146 1.98 0.65 31.85
C VAL A 146 1.88 -0.67 31.07
N THR A 147 2.73 -0.84 30.06
CA THR A 147 2.75 -2.05 29.22
C THR A 147 3.50 -3.22 29.86
N THR A 148 4.61 -2.94 30.56
CA THR A 148 5.40 -3.95 31.29
C THR A 148 4.97 -4.01 32.76
N ILE A 149 4.08 -4.93 33.09
CA ILE A 149 3.55 -5.08 34.44
C ILE A 149 4.45 -6.01 35.26
N LYS A 150 5.10 -5.47 36.28
CA LYS A 150 5.93 -6.22 37.22
C LYS A 150 5.09 -6.97 38.26
N CYS A 151 5.67 -8.02 38.80
CA CYS A 151 5.21 -8.77 39.96
C CYS A 151 4.97 -7.81 41.15
N PRO A 152 3.85 -7.93 41.89
CA PRO A 152 3.60 -7.13 43.09
C PRO A 152 4.55 -7.44 44.28
N GLY A 153 5.35 -8.50 44.20
CA GLY A 153 6.28 -8.90 45.25
C GLY A 153 7.34 -7.83 45.53
N LEU A 154 7.70 -7.68 46.80
CA LEU A 154 8.73 -6.73 47.23
C LEU A 154 10.06 -7.03 46.53
N GLU A 155 10.65 -5.99 45.92
CA GLU A 155 11.93 -6.07 45.18
C GLU A 155 11.95 -7.15 44.08
N CYS A 156 10.78 -7.52 43.54
CA CYS A 156 10.68 -8.53 42.49
C CYS A 156 10.72 -7.89 41.09
N GLU A 157 11.69 -8.32 40.28
CA GLU A 157 11.81 -7.93 38.86
C GLU A 157 11.08 -8.89 37.91
N GLY A 158 10.29 -9.83 38.44
CA GLY A 158 9.49 -10.74 37.62
C GLY A 158 8.43 -9.98 36.83
N VAL A 159 8.27 -10.29 35.54
CA VAL A 159 7.26 -9.66 34.67
C VAL A 159 6.07 -10.60 34.50
N LEU A 160 4.86 -10.04 34.60
CA LEU A 160 3.62 -10.76 34.31
C LEU A 160 3.42 -10.85 32.81
N GLN A 161 3.26 -12.07 32.30
CA GLN A 161 2.89 -12.31 30.91
C GLN A 161 1.37 -12.30 30.74
N ILE A 162 0.90 -11.66 29.67
CA ILE A 162 -0.52 -11.56 29.37
C ILE A 162 -1.18 -12.94 29.25
N ASP A 163 -0.51 -13.90 28.59
CA ASP A 163 -1.03 -15.26 28.39
C ASP A 163 -1.25 -16.02 29.70
N SER A 164 -0.39 -15.76 30.71
CA SER A 164 -0.56 -16.34 32.04
C SER A 164 -1.75 -15.73 32.78
N CYS A 165 -2.10 -14.46 32.50
CA CYS A 165 -3.16 -13.74 33.20
C CYS A 165 -4.53 -13.84 32.49
N ARG A 166 -4.61 -14.41 31.26
CA ARG A 166 -5.85 -14.56 30.49
C ARG A 166 -7.01 -15.20 31.26
N GLN A 167 -6.71 -16.15 32.15
CA GLN A 167 -7.72 -16.89 32.90
C GLN A 167 -8.31 -16.12 34.10
N ILE A 168 -7.64 -15.05 34.55
CA ILE A 168 -8.02 -14.29 35.76
C ILE A 168 -8.44 -12.86 35.45
N LEU A 169 -8.25 -12.40 34.22
CA LEU A 169 -8.53 -11.03 33.80
C LEU A 169 -9.88 -10.93 33.07
N PRO A 170 -10.65 -9.85 33.33
CA PRO A 170 -11.79 -9.49 32.50
C PRO A 170 -11.37 -9.22 31.04
N GLU A 171 -12.26 -9.53 30.11
CA GLU A 171 -12.01 -9.41 28.66
C GLU A 171 -11.68 -7.97 28.23
N ASN A 172 -12.32 -6.97 28.85
CA ASN A 172 -12.02 -5.55 28.59
C ASN A 172 -10.60 -5.16 29.03
N VAL A 173 -10.11 -5.69 30.15
CA VAL A 173 -8.75 -5.42 30.64
C VAL A 173 -7.72 -6.09 29.74
N LEU A 174 -7.98 -7.34 29.31
CA LEU A 174 -7.13 -8.04 28.35
C LEU A 174 -7.01 -7.27 27.04
N TYR A 175 -8.15 -6.85 26.47
CA TYR A 175 -8.16 -6.06 25.24
C TYR A 175 -7.35 -4.77 25.37
N MET A 176 -7.52 -4.02 26.46
CA MET A 176 -6.77 -2.79 26.70
C MET A 176 -5.27 -3.04 26.85
N TRP A 177 -4.87 -4.14 27.51
CA TRP A 177 -3.48 -4.51 27.66
C TRP A 177 -2.85 -4.95 26.32
N GLU A 178 -3.53 -5.78 25.54
CA GLU A 178 -3.13 -6.20 24.18
C GLU A 178 -2.98 -5.01 23.24
N LYS A 179 -3.95 -4.09 23.28
CA LYS A 179 -3.90 -2.85 22.51
C LYS A 179 -2.70 -2.00 22.89
N SER A 180 -2.45 -1.80 24.19
CA SER A 180 -1.31 -1.01 24.67
C SER A 180 0.04 -1.64 24.28
N LEU A 181 0.16 -2.97 24.37
CA LEU A 181 1.35 -3.69 23.92
C LEU A 181 1.57 -3.53 22.42
N SER A 182 0.50 -3.62 21.65
CA SER A 182 0.54 -3.41 20.20
C SER A 182 0.96 -1.98 19.86
N GLU A 183 0.43 -0.96 20.54
CA GLU A 183 0.79 0.45 20.34
C GLU A 183 2.27 0.73 20.66
N VAL A 184 2.81 0.14 21.73
CA VAL A 184 4.26 0.27 22.03
C VAL A 184 5.10 -0.42 20.96
N MET A 185 4.70 -1.60 20.49
CA MET A 185 5.38 -2.29 19.39
C MET A 185 5.33 -1.47 18.09
N LEU A 186 4.24 -0.74 17.83
CA LEU A 186 4.10 0.18 16.70
C LEU A 186 4.97 1.44 16.82
N LEU A 187 5.25 1.89 18.04
CA LEU A 187 6.13 3.04 18.29
C LEU A 187 7.61 2.67 18.16
N GLU A 188 7.97 1.45 18.56
CA GLU A 188 9.31 0.90 18.43
C GLU A 188 9.63 0.49 16.98
N SER A 189 8.61 0.15 16.20
CA SER A 189 8.75 -0.14 14.78
C SER A 189 8.71 1.16 13.94
N GLN A 190 9.52 1.22 12.89
CA GLN A 190 9.51 2.35 11.95
C GLN A 190 8.21 2.31 11.14
N SER A 191 7.15 2.93 11.66
CA SER A 191 5.88 3.08 10.96
C SER A 191 5.88 4.35 10.09
N PHE A 192 5.25 4.26 8.92
CA PHE A 192 5.08 5.37 8.00
C PHE A 192 3.72 5.29 7.30
N TYR A 193 3.22 6.42 6.82
CA TYR A 193 1.94 6.48 6.13
C TYR A 193 2.12 6.34 4.61
N CYS A 194 1.16 5.70 3.97
CA CYS A 194 0.99 5.72 2.53
C CYS A 194 0.80 7.18 2.06
N PRO A 195 1.62 7.68 1.12
CA PRO A 195 1.61 9.10 0.75
C PRO A 195 0.43 9.51 -0.14
N PHE A 196 -0.36 8.55 -0.61
CA PHE A 196 -1.51 8.82 -1.46
C PHE A 196 -2.72 9.21 -0.61
N ASN A 197 -3.25 10.42 -0.83
CA ASN A 197 -4.35 11.01 -0.05
C ASN A 197 -5.63 10.17 0.00
N ASN A 198 -5.88 9.35 -1.02
CA ASN A 198 -7.03 8.45 -1.09
C ASN A 198 -6.81 7.10 -0.38
N CYS A 199 -5.64 6.89 0.23
CA CYS A 199 -5.31 5.66 0.96
C CYS A 199 -4.86 5.98 2.38
N SER A 200 -3.75 6.71 2.54
CA SER A 200 -3.20 7.12 3.85
C SER A 200 -3.11 6.00 4.90
N ALA A 201 -3.01 4.74 4.46
CA ALA A 201 -2.86 3.60 5.35
C ALA A 201 -1.54 3.67 6.13
N LEU A 202 -1.57 3.29 7.40
CA LEU A 202 -0.38 3.12 8.23
C LEU A 202 0.32 1.81 7.84
N LEU A 203 1.61 1.89 7.55
CA LEU A 203 2.45 0.79 7.16
C LEU A 203 3.59 0.64 8.17
N ILE A 204 3.93 -0.60 8.51
CA ILE A 204 4.97 -0.92 9.48
C ILE A 204 6.12 -1.54 8.71
N LYS A 205 7.34 -1.08 8.98
CA LYS A 205 8.54 -1.65 8.37
C LYS A 205 8.91 -2.93 9.12
N ASP A 206 8.79 -4.08 8.45
CA ASP A 206 9.13 -5.40 9.01
C ASP A 206 10.64 -5.72 8.98
N ASN A 207 11.50 -4.83 8.48
CA ASN A 207 12.92 -5.14 8.27
C ASN A 207 13.81 -4.83 9.49
N ASP A 208 14.29 -5.89 10.14
CA ASP A 208 15.36 -5.93 11.16
C ASP A 208 16.78 -5.78 10.60
N ASP A 209 16.95 -5.89 9.28
CA ASP A 209 18.23 -6.06 8.61
C ASP A 209 18.93 -4.73 8.24
N GLY A 210 18.45 -3.59 8.75
CA GLY A 210 19.10 -2.29 8.62
C GLY A 210 19.16 -1.73 7.19
N GLN A 211 18.57 -2.43 6.22
CA GLN A 211 18.49 -1.94 4.85
C GLN A 211 17.46 -0.81 4.75
N VAL A 212 17.85 0.26 4.06
CA VAL A 212 16.95 1.37 3.73
C VAL A 212 16.05 0.90 2.59
N ILE A 213 14.87 0.39 2.92
CA ILE A 213 13.83 0.12 1.92
C ILE A 213 13.45 1.47 1.32
N ARG A 214 13.75 1.66 0.05
CA ARG A 214 13.35 2.86 -0.70
C ARG A 214 12.07 2.60 -1.45
N GLU A 215 12.00 1.51 -2.20
CA GLU A 215 10.83 1.10 -2.97
C GLU A 215 9.87 0.32 -2.09
N CYS A 216 8.65 0.81 -1.92
CA CYS A 216 7.60 0.14 -1.18
C CYS A 216 6.31 0.10 -1.99
N GLU A 217 5.65 -1.06 -2.00
CA GLU A 217 4.29 -1.20 -2.50
C GLU A 217 3.31 -1.10 -1.33
N CYS A 218 2.27 -0.28 -1.47
CA CYS A 218 1.20 -0.24 -0.47
C CYS A 218 0.27 -1.45 -0.64
N PRO A 219 0.07 -2.31 0.38
CA PRO A 219 -0.80 -3.49 0.27
C PRO A 219 -2.29 -3.14 0.12
N TYR A 220 -2.70 -1.91 0.41
CA TYR A 220 -4.10 -1.47 0.32
C TYR A 220 -4.45 -0.87 -1.04
N CYS A 221 -3.52 -0.15 -1.66
CA CYS A 221 -3.77 0.54 -2.93
C CYS A 221 -2.86 0.10 -4.07
N HIS A 222 -1.96 -0.86 -3.82
CA HIS A 222 -1.04 -1.48 -4.78
C HIS A 222 -0.21 -0.47 -5.59
N ARG A 223 0.03 0.71 -5.02
CA ARG A 223 0.86 1.75 -5.63
C ARG A 223 2.22 1.79 -4.98
N LEU A 224 3.23 1.93 -5.83
CA LEU A 224 4.62 2.09 -5.42
C LEU A 224 4.87 3.51 -4.93
N PHE A 225 5.61 3.64 -3.83
CA PHE A 225 6.06 4.90 -3.29
C PHE A 225 7.46 4.78 -2.68
N CYS A 226 8.11 5.92 -2.48
CA CYS A 226 9.39 5.99 -1.79
C CYS A 226 9.16 6.11 -0.27
N ALA A 227 9.60 5.14 0.53
CA ALA A 227 9.46 5.22 1.99
C ALA A 227 10.34 6.30 2.64
N GLU A 228 11.50 6.60 2.04
CA GLU A 228 12.43 7.64 2.55
C GLU A 228 11.94 9.07 2.24
N CYS A 229 11.27 9.27 1.11
CA CYS A 229 10.76 10.58 0.69
C CYS A 229 9.27 10.76 1.02
N SER A 230 8.53 9.68 1.29
CA SER A 230 7.07 9.67 1.45
C SER A 230 6.34 10.32 0.26
N VAL A 231 6.70 9.93 -0.96
CA VAL A 231 6.14 10.43 -2.23
C VAL A 231 5.93 9.29 -3.21
N PRO A 232 5.13 9.44 -4.29
CA PRO A 232 5.02 8.44 -5.34
C PRO A 232 6.40 7.97 -5.84
N TRP A 233 6.49 6.71 -6.24
CA TRP A 233 7.76 6.09 -6.58
C TRP A 233 8.45 6.81 -7.74
N HIS A 234 9.73 7.11 -7.56
CA HIS A 234 10.53 7.86 -8.51
C HIS A 234 11.69 7.00 -9.02
N ALA A 235 11.34 5.98 -9.82
CA ALA A 235 12.30 5.12 -10.48
C ALA A 235 13.33 5.94 -11.28
N GLY A 236 14.57 5.50 -11.28
CA GLY A 236 15.61 6.13 -12.07
C GLY A 236 16.22 7.40 -11.51
N VAL A 237 15.67 8.00 -10.46
CA VAL A 237 16.25 9.17 -9.79
C VAL A 237 16.48 8.88 -8.31
N SER A 238 17.61 9.34 -7.78
CA SER A 238 17.88 9.25 -6.35
C SER A 238 16.93 10.17 -5.57
N CYS A 239 16.72 9.88 -4.28
CA CYS A 239 15.95 10.76 -3.38
C CYS A 239 16.46 12.21 -3.40
N GLU A 240 17.78 12.40 -3.49
CA GLU A 240 18.41 13.72 -3.57
C GLU A 240 18.13 14.41 -4.91
N GLU A 241 18.28 13.68 -6.02
CA GLU A 241 17.92 14.19 -7.35
C GLU A 241 16.44 14.59 -7.40
N PHE A 242 15.54 13.75 -6.88
CA PHE A 242 14.11 14.01 -6.84
C PHE A 242 13.77 15.27 -6.04
N ARG A 243 14.40 15.47 -4.87
CA ARG A 243 14.20 16.68 -4.05
C ARG A 243 14.70 17.95 -4.74
N SER A 244 15.69 17.84 -5.61
CA SER A 244 16.24 18.98 -6.39
C SER A 244 15.39 19.35 -7.62
N LEU A 245 14.44 18.50 -8.02
CA LEU A 245 13.57 18.77 -9.17
C LEU A 245 12.53 19.84 -8.85
N ASN A 246 12.17 20.61 -9.86
CA ASN A 246 10.99 21.48 -9.80
C ASN A 246 9.71 20.63 -9.81
N GLU A 247 8.58 21.19 -9.37
CA GLU A 247 7.30 20.47 -9.30
C GLU A 247 6.83 19.96 -10.67
N ASP A 248 7.10 20.72 -11.73
CA ASP A 248 6.77 20.38 -13.12
C ASP A 248 7.63 19.24 -13.69
N GLU A 249 8.72 18.84 -13.03
CA GLU A 249 9.58 17.71 -13.44
C GLU A 249 9.38 16.47 -12.56
N ARG A 250 8.46 16.50 -11.58
CA ARG A 250 8.18 15.38 -10.65
C ARG A 250 6.99 14.53 -11.07
N GLY A 251 6.33 14.86 -12.18
CA GLY A 251 5.25 14.04 -12.74
C GLY A 251 5.73 12.61 -13.02
N SER A 252 4.85 11.63 -12.83
CA SER A 252 5.19 10.22 -13.10
C SER A 252 5.66 10.01 -14.54
N GLU A 253 5.06 10.74 -15.49
CA GLU A 253 5.41 10.71 -16.91
C GLU A 253 6.81 11.28 -17.15
N ASP A 254 7.15 12.41 -16.52
CA ASP A 254 8.47 13.05 -16.65
C ASP A 254 9.59 12.19 -16.08
N LEU A 255 9.33 11.55 -14.92
CA LEU A 255 10.26 10.61 -14.30
C LEU A 255 10.49 9.38 -15.20
N MET A 256 9.43 8.86 -15.83
CA MET A 256 9.53 7.75 -16.78
C MET A 256 10.36 8.13 -18.01
N VAL A 257 10.11 9.31 -18.60
CA VAL A 257 10.92 9.83 -19.72
C VAL A 257 12.38 9.99 -19.31
N ARG A 258 12.63 10.44 -18.08
CA ARG A 258 13.98 10.62 -17.55
C ARG A 258 14.71 9.31 -17.34
N GLU A 259 14.03 8.28 -16.89
CA GLU A 259 14.63 6.95 -16.75
C GLU A 259 14.96 6.37 -18.12
N LEU A 260 14.01 6.41 -19.06
CA LEU A 260 14.27 5.99 -20.44
C LEU A 260 15.45 6.77 -21.06
N ALA A 261 15.55 8.07 -20.78
CA ALA A 261 16.66 8.88 -21.24
C ALA A 261 18.01 8.46 -20.62
N LYS A 262 18.04 8.01 -19.35
CA LYS A 262 19.24 7.45 -18.72
C LYS A 262 19.64 6.13 -19.40
N GLU A 263 18.69 5.22 -19.62
CA GLU A 263 18.92 3.94 -20.29
C GLU A 263 19.43 4.11 -21.72
N LYS A 264 18.78 4.98 -22.51
CA LYS A 264 19.13 5.26 -23.91
C LYS A 264 20.27 6.25 -24.07
N LYS A 265 20.81 6.79 -22.96
CA LYS A 265 21.86 7.83 -22.94
C LYS A 265 21.49 9.06 -23.77
N TRP A 266 20.22 9.47 -23.70
CA TRP A 266 19.74 10.71 -24.29
C TRP A 266 20.28 11.92 -23.52
N LYS A 267 20.53 13.02 -24.23
CA LYS A 267 21.10 14.24 -23.64
C LYS A 267 20.11 15.39 -23.72
N ARG A 268 20.00 16.17 -22.64
CA ARG A 268 19.18 17.39 -22.63
C ARG A 268 19.92 18.53 -23.34
N CYS A 269 19.19 19.28 -24.16
CA CYS A 269 19.72 20.50 -24.77
C CYS A 269 20.04 21.54 -23.68
N PRO A 270 21.21 22.20 -23.70
CA PRO A 270 21.58 23.19 -22.69
C PRO A 270 20.64 24.40 -22.65
N ASN A 271 20.12 24.80 -23.81
CA ASN A 271 19.26 25.97 -23.98
C ASN A 271 17.79 25.68 -23.63
N CYS A 272 17.16 24.70 -24.28
CA CYS A 272 15.72 24.44 -24.11
C CYS A 272 15.38 23.23 -23.23
N LYS A 273 16.38 22.51 -22.69
CA LYS A 273 16.25 21.33 -21.81
C LYS A 273 15.52 20.10 -22.39
N PHE A 274 14.98 20.15 -23.59
CA PHE A 274 14.42 18.97 -24.27
C PHE A 274 15.47 17.86 -24.45
N TYR A 275 15.04 16.61 -24.28
CA TYR A 275 15.85 15.44 -24.59
C TYR A 275 16.10 15.32 -26.09
N VAL A 276 17.34 15.03 -26.44
CA VAL A 276 17.78 14.80 -27.81
C VAL A 276 18.38 13.40 -27.87
N GLU A 277 17.87 12.60 -28.79
CA GLU A 277 18.42 11.30 -29.15
C GLU A 277 19.49 11.46 -30.25
N LYS A 278 20.62 10.79 -30.09
CA LYS A 278 21.64 10.66 -31.15
C LYS A 278 21.55 9.28 -31.79
N THR A 279 21.08 9.23 -33.03
CA THR A 279 20.98 7.98 -33.79
C THR A 279 22.34 7.52 -34.31
N GLN A 280 23.06 8.35 -35.08
CA GLN A 280 24.37 8.03 -35.66
C GLN A 280 25.25 9.29 -35.83
N GLY A 281 26.52 9.12 -36.23
CA GLY A 281 27.37 10.24 -36.69
C GLY A 281 28.15 11.00 -35.60
N CYS A 282 28.45 12.27 -35.90
CA CYS A 282 29.32 13.18 -35.13
C CYS A 282 28.73 13.56 -33.76
N ALA A 283 29.57 14.06 -32.85
CA ALA A 283 29.14 14.60 -31.56
C ALA A 283 28.51 16.01 -31.67
N HIS A 284 28.61 16.69 -32.81
CA HIS A 284 27.95 17.96 -33.05
C HIS A 284 26.46 17.76 -33.32
N ILE A 285 25.61 18.33 -32.48
CA ILE A 285 24.16 18.22 -32.56
C ILE A 285 23.54 19.61 -32.65
N THR A 286 22.54 19.76 -33.53
CA THR A 286 21.70 20.95 -33.63
C THR A 286 20.32 20.61 -33.08
N CYS A 287 19.91 21.29 -32.00
CA CYS A 287 18.60 21.09 -31.40
C CYS A 287 17.48 21.71 -32.25
N ARG A 288 16.22 21.31 -32.03
CA ARG A 288 15.03 21.96 -32.62
C ARG A 288 14.92 23.45 -32.26
N CYS A 289 15.47 23.87 -31.12
CA CYS A 289 15.59 25.29 -30.75
C CYS A 289 16.74 26.04 -31.45
N GLN A 290 17.37 25.42 -32.46
CA GLN A 290 18.51 25.94 -33.23
C GLN A 290 19.84 26.04 -32.45
N PHE A 291 19.86 25.73 -31.16
CA PHE A 291 21.09 25.69 -30.37
C PHE A 291 21.99 24.51 -30.79
N GLN A 292 23.27 24.80 -31.02
CA GLN A 292 24.26 23.79 -31.40
C GLN A 292 25.15 23.44 -30.22
N PHE A 293 25.28 22.16 -29.92
CA PHE A 293 26.04 21.71 -28.77
C PHE A 293 26.73 20.37 -29.04
N CYS A 294 27.73 20.05 -28.22
CA CYS A 294 28.38 18.75 -28.24
C CYS A 294 27.59 17.74 -27.42
N TYR A 295 27.22 16.60 -28.02
CA TYR A 295 26.50 15.51 -27.34
C TYR A 295 27.32 14.83 -26.24
N GLY A 296 28.66 14.91 -26.31
CA GLY A 296 29.56 14.33 -25.31
C GLY A 296 29.54 15.09 -23.99
N CYS A 297 29.93 16.38 -24.03
CA CYS A 297 30.03 17.23 -22.84
C CYS A 297 28.78 18.08 -22.55
N GLY A 298 27.88 18.28 -23.51
CA GLY A 298 26.75 19.19 -23.36
C GLY A 298 27.10 20.67 -23.47
N SER A 299 28.32 21.03 -23.89
CA SER A 299 28.73 22.44 -24.07
C SER A 299 28.32 23.00 -25.43
N GLU A 300 28.19 24.33 -25.53
CA GLU A 300 27.97 25.04 -26.80
C GLU A 300 29.03 24.69 -27.84
N TRP A 301 28.60 24.47 -29.08
CA TRP A 301 29.50 24.14 -30.17
C TRP A 301 30.15 25.40 -30.75
N THR A 302 31.44 25.59 -30.48
CA THR A 302 32.26 26.68 -31.04
C THR A 302 33.29 26.14 -32.03
N GLN A 303 33.85 26.99 -32.90
CA GLN A 303 34.86 26.58 -33.90
C GLN A 303 36.13 25.96 -33.29
N THR A 304 36.41 26.22 -32.01
CA THR A 304 37.54 25.67 -31.26
C THR A 304 37.17 24.45 -30.41
N HIS A 305 35.93 23.95 -30.50
CA HIS A 305 35.47 22.78 -29.74
C HIS A 305 36.03 21.47 -30.33
N GLY A 306 37.36 21.29 -30.22
CA GLY A 306 38.10 20.13 -30.69
C GLY A 306 38.26 19.07 -29.61
N GLY A 307 37.63 17.91 -29.81
CA GLY A 307 37.96 16.68 -29.09
C GLY A 307 37.42 16.59 -27.66
N CYS A 308 36.10 16.45 -27.52
CA CYS A 308 35.55 15.92 -26.27
C CYS A 308 35.82 14.41 -26.23
N GLY A 309 36.70 13.97 -25.33
CA GLY A 309 36.95 12.56 -25.06
C GLY A 309 35.65 11.84 -24.70
N ARG A 310 35.44 10.66 -25.30
CA ARG A 310 34.32 9.77 -24.96
C ARG A 310 34.56 9.26 -23.54
N ASN A 311 33.76 9.70 -22.58
CA ASN A 311 33.58 8.99 -21.31
C ASN A 311 32.47 7.97 -21.48
#